data_AF-A0A371H5J2-F1
#
_entry.id   AF-A0A371H5J2-F1
#
_cell.length_a   1.000
_cell.length_b   1.000
_cell.length_c   1.000
_cell.angle_alpha   90.00
_cell.angle_beta   90.00
_cell.angle_gamma   90.00
#
_symmetry.space_group_name_H-M   'P 1'
#
loop_
_entity.id
_entity.type
_entity.pdbx_description
1 polymer ?
#
loop_
_entity_poly.entity_id
_entity_poly.type
_entity_poly.pdbx_seq_one_letter_code
_entity_poly.pdbx_strand_id
1 'polypeptide(L)'
;MARRRANLLFLLCVMCYSLYAIAGKSYYDVLQVPNGASDEQIKRAYRKLALKYHPDKNPGNQEANKRFAEINNAYEVLSDSERRSIYDRYGEEGLKQHSAGGGRAGGMGMDFQDIFSNFFGGGPTEEEERIVKGDDVVVELDAALEDLYMGGSLKVWREKNVLKPAPGKRRCNCRNEVYHKQIGPGMFQQMTEQVCEQCPNVKYERDGYFITVDIEKGMQDGQTYLEALDLWEAVEEDYEVPPLPSNPHSGPNQESEE
;
A
#
# COMPACT_ATOMS: atom_id res chain seq x y z
N MET A 1 55.20 33.93 14.52
CA MET A 1 54.81 32.51 14.33
C MET A 1 53.30 32.24 14.48
N ALA A 2 52.50 33.11 15.11
CA ALA A 2 51.06 32.88 15.33
C ALA A 2 50.19 32.88 14.06
N ARG A 3 50.43 33.79 13.09
CA ARG A 3 49.66 33.87 11.83
C ARG A 3 49.75 32.61 10.95
N ARG A 4 50.88 31.91 10.96
CA ARG A 4 51.04 30.65 10.18
C ARG A 4 50.27 29.49 10.80
N ARG A 5 50.13 29.44 12.13
CA ARG A 5 49.35 28.42 12.84
C ARG A 5 47.84 28.64 12.72
N ALA A 6 47.39 29.89 12.75
CA ALA A 6 45.99 30.24 12.52
C ALA A 6 45.54 29.90 11.08
N ASN A 7 46.38 30.19 10.07
CA ASN A 7 46.07 29.82 8.68
C ASN A 7 46.09 28.30 8.46
N LEU A 8 46.95 27.56 9.15
CA LEU A 8 46.98 26.09 9.06
C LEU A 8 45.74 25.45 9.69
N LEU A 9 45.29 25.97 10.84
CA LEU A 9 44.04 25.55 11.49
C LEU A 9 42.81 25.91 10.66
N PHE A 10 42.79 27.10 10.05
CA PHE A 10 41.71 27.51 9.15
C PHE A 10 41.65 26.62 7.91
N LEU A 11 42.81 26.29 7.30
CA LEU A 11 42.88 25.36 6.17
C LEU A 11 42.47 23.94 6.56
N LEU A 12 42.85 23.45 7.75
CA LEU A 12 42.40 22.15 8.25
C LEU A 12 40.89 22.12 8.51
N CYS A 13 40.33 23.18 9.07
CA CYS A 13 38.88 23.29 9.27
C CYS A 13 38.12 23.36 7.93
N VAL A 14 38.62 24.12 6.96
CA VAL A 14 38.03 24.21 5.62
C VAL A 14 38.16 22.88 4.87
N MET A 15 39.29 22.18 5.01
CA MET A 15 39.49 20.84 4.45
C MET A 15 38.62 19.78 5.12
N CYS A 16 38.41 19.84 6.44
CA CYS A 16 37.45 18.98 7.13
C CYS A 16 36.00 19.28 6.70
N TYR A 17 35.66 20.56 6.52
CA TYR A 17 34.33 20.98 6.05
C TYR A 17 34.07 20.54 4.61
N SER A 18 35.07 20.64 3.73
CA SER A 18 34.95 20.18 2.35
C SER A 18 34.91 18.66 2.27
N LEU A 19 35.65 17.92 3.10
CA LEU A 19 35.54 16.46 3.20
C LEU A 19 34.15 16.02 3.68
N TYR A 20 33.54 16.74 4.62
CA TYR A 20 32.18 16.45 5.08
C TYR A 20 31.11 16.71 4.01
N ALA A 21 31.35 17.68 3.13
CA ALA A 21 30.45 18.03 2.02
C ALA A 21 30.54 17.07 0.81
N ILE A 22 31.56 16.20 0.75
CA ILE A 22 31.77 15.24 -0.34
C ILE A 22 31.08 13.88 -0.05
N ALA A 23 30.58 13.67 1.16
CA ALA A 23 29.72 12.52 1.45
C ALA A 23 28.37 12.72 0.75
N GLY A 24 28.14 11.98 -0.34
CA GLY A 24 26.82 11.89 -0.96
C GLY A 24 25.77 11.53 0.08
N LYS A 25 24.54 12.06 -0.06
CA LYS A 25 23.45 11.76 0.87
C LYS A 25 23.20 10.25 0.85
N SER A 26 23.39 9.56 1.97
CA SER A 26 23.00 8.15 2.06
C SER A 26 21.48 8.01 2.21
N TYR A 27 20.91 6.86 1.86
CA TYR A 27 19.49 6.57 2.10
C TYR A 27 19.14 6.59 3.59
N TYR A 28 20.10 6.24 4.45
CA TYR A 28 19.97 6.38 5.90
C TYR A 28 19.87 7.86 6.33
N ASP A 29 20.65 8.75 5.72
CA ASP A 29 20.57 10.20 5.97
C ASP A 29 19.24 10.80 5.48
N VAL A 30 18.72 10.31 4.35
CA VAL A 30 17.41 10.74 3.81
C VAL A 30 16.28 10.37 4.78
N LEU A 31 16.31 9.17 5.35
CA LEU A 31 15.35 8.74 6.37
C LEU A 31 15.68 9.24 7.78
N GLN A 32 16.80 9.96 7.96
CA GLN A 32 17.26 10.48 9.26
C GLN A 32 17.47 9.37 10.32
N VAL A 33 18.00 8.22 9.89
CA VAL A 33 18.29 7.07 10.75
C VAL A 33 19.79 6.73 10.70
N PRO A 34 20.35 6.12 11.76
CA PRO A 34 21.75 5.71 11.74
C PRO A 34 21.98 4.53 10.78
N ASN A 35 23.20 4.44 10.23
CA ASN A 35 23.66 3.28 9.47
C ASN A 35 23.61 2.04 10.37
N GLY A 36 22.75 1.08 10.04
CA GLY A 36 22.47 -0.10 10.90
C GLY A 36 21.16 -0.03 11.70
N ALA A 37 20.27 0.93 11.41
CA ALA A 37 18.93 0.97 12.00
C ALA A 37 18.16 -0.34 11.76
N SER A 38 17.35 -0.75 12.75
CA SER A 38 16.43 -1.88 12.61
C SER A 38 15.29 -1.56 11.63
N ASP A 39 14.67 -2.60 11.07
CA ASP A 39 13.57 -2.44 10.11
C ASP A 39 12.39 -1.67 10.74
N GLU A 40 12.14 -1.85 12.04
CA GLU A 40 11.14 -1.08 12.79
C GLU A 40 11.46 0.41 12.84
N GLN A 41 12.74 0.77 13.04
CA GLN A 41 13.18 2.16 13.06
C GLN A 41 13.07 2.80 11.68
N ILE A 42 13.42 2.07 10.63
CA ILE A 42 13.30 2.49 9.23
C ILE A 42 11.81 2.74 8.89
N LYS A 43 10.93 1.79 9.22
CA LYS A 43 9.47 1.92 9.04
C LYS A 43 8.90 3.11 9.81
N ARG A 44 9.31 3.30 11.07
CA ARG A 44 8.85 4.40 11.91
C ARG A 44 9.29 5.76 11.36
N ALA A 45 10.54 5.87 10.92
CA ALA A 45 11.09 7.08 10.34
C ALA A 45 10.40 7.44 9.01
N TYR A 46 10.19 6.42 8.16
CA TYR A 46 9.44 6.57 6.92
C TYR A 46 8.03 7.12 7.15
N ARG A 47 7.24 6.50 8.05
CA ARG A 47 5.87 6.98 8.35
C ARG A 47 5.85 8.45 8.79
N LYS A 48 6.79 8.84 9.66
CA LYS A 48 6.91 10.22 10.15
C LYS A 48 7.22 11.22 9.04
N LEU A 49 8.14 10.86 8.14
CA LEU A 49 8.57 11.74 7.05
C LEU A 49 7.56 11.77 5.90
N ALA A 50 6.95 10.62 5.56
CA ALA A 50 5.89 10.50 4.57
C ALA A 50 4.68 11.37 4.94
N LEU A 51 4.24 11.34 6.20
CA LEU A 51 3.16 12.21 6.68
C LEU A 51 3.53 13.71 6.58
N LYS A 52 4.79 14.06 6.85
CA LYS A 52 5.26 15.44 6.82
C LYS A 52 5.32 16.01 5.40
N TYR A 53 5.76 15.20 4.43
CA TYR A 53 5.97 15.61 3.05
C TYR A 53 4.89 15.11 2.08
N HIS A 54 3.77 14.61 2.61
CA HIS A 54 2.67 14.09 1.80
C HIS A 54 2.10 15.19 0.87
N PRO A 55 1.79 14.88 -0.40
CA PRO A 55 1.27 15.86 -1.37
C PRO A 55 -0.09 16.46 -0.95
N ASP A 56 -0.92 15.68 -0.25
CA ASP A 56 -2.22 16.14 0.28
C ASP A 56 -2.06 17.27 1.32
N LYS A 57 -1.05 17.17 2.20
CA LYS A 57 -0.76 18.19 3.22
C LYS A 57 0.07 19.35 2.68
N ASN A 58 0.74 19.16 1.53
CA ASN A 58 1.63 20.15 0.91
C ASN A 58 1.28 20.37 -0.58
N PRO A 59 0.04 20.77 -0.91
CA PRO A 59 -0.37 20.92 -2.30
C PRO A 59 0.45 22.01 -3.01
N GLY A 60 0.99 21.68 -4.18
CA GLY A 60 1.75 22.62 -5.02
C GLY A 60 3.19 22.90 -4.58
N ASN A 61 3.68 22.28 -3.49
CA ASN A 61 5.07 22.45 -3.06
C ASN A 61 6.00 21.45 -3.78
N GLN A 62 6.70 21.92 -4.82
CA GLN A 62 7.64 21.10 -5.58
C GLN A 62 8.81 20.56 -4.75
N GLU A 63 9.24 21.27 -3.71
CA GLU A 63 10.32 20.81 -2.84
C GLU A 63 9.85 19.67 -1.94
N ALA A 64 8.64 19.76 -1.39
CA ALA A 64 8.03 18.67 -0.62
C ALA A 64 7.88 17.41 -1.48
N ASN A 65 7.45 17.55 -2.73
CA ASN A 65 7.33 16.44 -3.67
C ASN A 65 8.68 15.77 -3.97
N LYS A 66 9.74 16.57 -4.21
CA LYS A 66 11.09 16.05 -4.42
C LYS A 66 11.60 15.29 -3.19
N ARG A 67 11.38 15.83 -2.00
CA ARG A 67 11.76 15.18 -0.74
C ARG A 67 10.97 13.90 -0.50
N PHE A 68 9.67 13.91 -0.79
CA PHE A 68 8.83 12.72 -0.68
C PHE A 68 9.30 11.61 -1.61
N ALA A 69 9.69 11.95 -2.85
CA ALA A 69 10.30 11.00 -3.79
C ALA A 69 11.64 10.43 -3.27
N GLU A 70 12.53 11.27 -2.74
CA GLU A 70 13.78 10.83 -2.10
C GLU A 70 13.51 9.86 -0.93
N ILE A 71 12.52 10.17 -0.08
CA ILE A 71 12.13 9.36 1.09
C ILE A 71 11.57 8.00 0.67
N ASN A 72 10.70 7.96 -0.35
CA ASN A 72 10.14 6.70 -0.85
C ASN A 72 11.23 5.79 -1.44
N ASN A 73 12.13 6.34 -2.24
CA ASN A 73 13.25 5.60 -2.83
C ASN A 73 14.15 4.99 -1.74
N ALA A 74 14.51 5.79 -0.73
CA ALA A 74 15.29 5.33 0.40
C ALA A 74 14.59 4.18 1.16
N TYR A 75 13.28 4.29 1.38
CA TYR A 75 12.52 3.25 2.08
C TYR A 75 12.40 1.96 1.27
N GLU A 76 12.18 2.04 -0.04
CA GLU A 76 12.09 0.85 -0.91
C GLU A 76 13.38 0.03 -0.89
N VAL A 77 14.53 0.71 -0.94
CA VAL A 77 15.84 0.05 -0.87
C VAL A 77 16.11 -0.52 0.53
N LEU A 78 15.79 0.22 1.59
CA LEU A 78 16.14 -0.17 2.96
C LEU A 78 15.13 -1.12 3.63
N SER A 79 13.91 -1.24 3.08
CA SER A 79 12.88 -2.15 3.60
C SER A 79 13.04 -3.59 3.13
N ASP A 80 13.64 -3.81 1.96
CA ASP A 80 13.96 -5.13 1.43
C ASP A 80 15.37 -5.56 1.88
N SER A 81 15.46 -6.71 2.54
CA SER A 81 16.72 -7.22 3.09
C SER A 81 17.80 -7.49 2.02
N GLU A 82 17.41 -7.92 0.82
CA GLU A 82 18.33 -8.21 -0.28
C GLU A 82 18.86 -6.90 -0.87
N ARG A 83 17.97 -5.96 -1.21
CA ARG A 83 18.33 -4.64 -1.76
C ARG A 83 19.16 -3.83 -0.78
N ARG A 84 18.80 -3.87 0.51
CA ARG A 84 19.57 -3.25 1.59
C ARG A 84 20.98 -3.82 1.66
N SER A 85 21.12 -5.15 1.57
CA SER A 85 22.43 -5.78 1.61
C SER A 85 23.32 -5.43 0.41
N ILE A 86 22.72 -5.18 -0.76
CA ILE A 86 23.42 -4.75 -1.97
C ILE A 86 23.85 -3.30 -1.82
N TYR A 87 22.96 -2.43 -1.34
CA TYR A 87 23.25 -1.04 -1.04
C TYR A 87 24.37 -0.89 -0.01
N ASP A 88 24.30 -1.64 1.09
CA ASP A 88 25.31 -1.59 2.15
C ASP A 88 26.69 -2.06 1.67
N ARG A 89 26.75 -2.94 0.65
CA ARG A 89 28.00 -3.49 0.11
C ARG A 89 28.58 -2.70 -1.06
N TYR A 90 27.73 -2.15 -1.92
CA TYR A 90 28.12 -1.60 -3.23
C TYR A 90 27.58 -0.19 -3.47
N GLY A 91 26.85 0.39 -2.52
CA GLY A 91 26.23 1.71 -2.65
C GLY A 91 25.14 1.76 -3.71
N GLU A 92 24.78 2.98 -4.14
CA GLU A 92 23.78 3.21 -5.18
C GLU A 92 24.19 2.62 -6.54
N GLU A 93 25.49 2.55 -6.83
CA GLU A 93 26.01 1.99 -8.08
C GLU A 93 25.73 0.48 -8.20
N GLY A 94 25.83 -0.26 -7.09
CA GLY A 94 25.49 -1.67 -7.06
C GLY A 94 24.01 -1.97 -7.30
N LEU A 95 23.12 -1.10 -6.82
CA LEU A 95 21.68 -1.20 -7.10
C LEU A 95 21.39 -1.01 -8.59
N LYS A 96 22.04 -0.02 -9.24
CA LYS A 96 21.87 0.23 -10.68
C LYS A 96 22.38 -0.95 -11.53
N GLN A 97 23.50 -1.55 -11.14
CA GLN A 97 24.05 -2.72 -11.84
C GLN A 97 23.20 -3.98 -11.63
N HIS A 98 22.64 -4.17 -10.44
CA HIS A 98 21.73 -5.28 -10.14
C HIS A 98 20.43 -5.19 -10.95
N SER A 99 19.88 -3.98 -11.12
CA SER A 99 18.71 -3.73 -11.97
C SER A 99 19.00 -3.88 -13.47
N ALA A 100 20.25 -3.73 -13.91
CA ALA A 100 20.64 -3.80 -15.33
C ALA A 100 21.18 -5.17 -15.80
N GLY A 101 21.49 -6.10 -14.87
CA GLY A 101 22.36 -7.25 -15.15
C GLY A 101 21.80 -8.66 -14.98
N GLY A 102 20.54 -8.86 -14.57
CA GLY A 102 20.05 -10.22 -14.28
C GLY A 102 18.55 -10.38 -14.33
N GLY A 103 18.04 -11.07 -15.35
CA GLY A 103 16.65 -11.46 -15.44
C GLY A 103 16.28 -12.51 -14.38
N ARG A 104 15.55 -12.09 -13.35
CA ARG A 104 14.53 -12.86 -12.59
C ARG A 104 14.04 -12.06 -11.37
N ALA A 105 13.35 -10.96 -11.61
CA ALA A 105 12.34 -10.38 -10.72
C ALA A 105 11.63 -9.29 -11.55
N GLY A 106 10.30 -9.38 -11.67
CA GLY A 106 9.52 -8.40 -12.41
C GLY A 106 9.57 -7.04 -11.73
N GLY A 107 9.81 -5.99 -12.51
CA GLY A 107 9.69 -4.60 -12.03
C GLY A 107 10.76 -3.68 -12.62
N MET A 108 10.46 -3.14 -13.80
CA MET A 108 10.87 -1.80 -14.26
C MET A 108 12.33 -1.36 -14.00
N GLY A 109 13.21 -1.62 -14.97
CA GLY A 109 14.45 -0.87 -15.17
C GLY A 109 14.20 0.53 -15.78
N MET A 110 13.25 1.27 -15.22
CA MET A 110 13.03 2.68 -15.55
C MET A 110 13.63 3.48 -14.40
N ASP A 111 14.47 4.47 -14.71
CA ASP A 111 14.93 5.44 -13.70
C ASP A 111 13.70 5.93 -12.92
N PHE A 112 13.70 5.81 -11.60
CA PHE A 112 12.53 6.18 -10.77
C PHE A 112 12.17 7.66 -10.95
N GLN A 113 13.12 8.47 -11.43
CA GLN A 113 12.89 9.85 -11.84
C GLN A 113 12.04 9.96 -13.12
N ASP A 114 12.14 8.97 -14.03
CA ASP A 114 11.29 8.79 -15.23
C ASP A 114 9.93 8.14 -14.88
N ILE A 115 9.88 7.23 -13.90
CA ILE A 115 8.60 6.72 -13.37
C ILE A 115 7.85 7.84 -12.64
N PHE A 116 8.52 8.62 -11.80
CA PHE A 116 7.94 9.74 -11.08
C PHE A 116 7.55 10.89 -12.02
N SER A 117 8.34 11.17 -13.07
CA SER A 117 7.93 12.17 -14.07
C SER A 117 6.83 11.68 -15.01
N ASN A 118 6.69 10.37 -15.28
CA ASN A 118 5.51 9.83 -15.95
C ASN A 118 4.27 9.79 -15.02
N PHE A 119 4.47 9.60 -13.72
CA PHE A 119 3.41 9.65 -12.70
C PHE A 119 2.91 11.08 -12.44
N PHE A 120 3.79 12.08 -12.52
CA PHE A 120 3.44 13.51 -12.34
C PHE A 120 3.26 14.28 -13.67
N GLY A 121 3.52 13.66 -14.81
CA GLY A 121 3.60 14.29 -16.13
C GLY A 121 2.83 13.53 -17.20
N GLY A 122 1.54 13.31 -16.98
CA GLY A 122 0.57 13.04 -18.06
C GLY A 122 0.86 11.81 -18.92
N GLY A 123 1.04 10.64 -18.32
CA GLY A 123 0.96 9.31 -18.96
C GLY A 123 -0.09 8.44 -18.25
N PRO A 124 -0.60 7.38 -18.89
CA PRO A 124 -1.93 6.81 -18.64
C PRO A 124 -2.09 6.45 -17.17
N THR A 125 -3.12 7.03 -16.55
CA THR A 125 -3.58 6.72 -15.20
C THR A 125 -3.67 5.19 -15.09
N GLU A 126 -2.67 4.55 -14.49
CA GLU A 126 -2.90 3.30 -13.80
C GLU A 126 -3.96 3.65 -12.77
N GLU A 127 -5.20 3.27 -13.07
CA GLU A 127 -6.26 3.23 -12.09
C GLU A 127 -5.77 2.25 -11.02
N GLU A 128 -5.00 2.76 -10.04
CA GLU A 128 -5.05 2.23 -8.68
C GLU A 128 -6.52 1.92 -8.45
N GLU A 129 -6.83 0.66 -8.21
CA GLU A 129 -8.17 0.17 -7.97
C GLU A 129 -8.68 0.95 -6.76
N ARG A 130 -9.27 2.12 -7.01
CA ARG A 130 -9.70 3.03 -5.94
C ARG A 130 -10.81 2.28 -5.28
N ILE A 131 -10.53 1.71 -4.11
CA ILE A 131 -11.55 1.15 -3.25
C ILE A 131 -12.57 2.26 -3.08
N VAL A 132 -13.72 2.11 -3.73
CA VAL A 132 -14.76 3.13 -3.74
C VAL A 132 -15.23 3.25 -2.31
N LYS A 133 -14.88 4.37 -1.67
CA LYS A 133 -15.35 4.67 -0.32
C LYS A 133 -16.87 4.77 -0.36
N GLY A 134 -17.53 4.14 0.61
CA GLY A 134 -18.97 4.29 0.77
C GLY A 134 -19.34 5.72 1.20
N ASP A 135 -20.62 6.05 1.06
CA ASP A 135 -21.16 7.34 1.49
C ASP A 135 -21.04 7.54 3.00
N ASP A 136 -20.96 8.81 3.43
CA ASP A 136 -20.93 9.18 4.83
C ASP A 136 -22.29 8.93 5.49
N VAL A 137 -22.27 8.43 6.73
CA VAL A 137 -23.48 8.18 7.54
C VAL A 137 -23.56 9.22 8.63
N VAL A 138 -24.57 10.10 8.55
CA VAL A 138 -24.84 11.12 9.57
C VAL A 138 -25.85 10.55 10.58
N VAL A 139 -25.48 10.53 11.86
CA VAL A 139 -26.36 10.13 12.96
C VAL A 139 -26.54 11.32 13.89
N GLU A 140 -27.79 11.73 14.09
CA GLU A 140 -28.15 12.77 15.05
C GLU A 140 -28.19 12.17 16.46
N LEU A 141 -27.47 12.80 17.39
CA LEU A 141 -27.32 12.33 18.76
C LEU A 141 -27.92 13.34 19.73
N ASP A 142 -28.87 12.88 20.53
CA ASP A 142 -29.43 13.66 21.62
C ASP A 142 -28.56 13.50 22.88
N ALA A 143 -27.96 14.61 23.33
CA ALA A 143 -27.15 14.65 24.54
C ALA A 143 -27.83 15.49 25.63
N ALA A 144 -27.63 15.10 26.89
CA ALA A 144 -28.10 15.89 28.02
C ALA A 144 -27.24 17.14 28.22
N LEU A 145 -27.83 18.23 28.74
CA LEU A 145 -27.11 19.48 28.97
C LEU A 145 -25.95 19.28 29.98
N GLU A 146 -26.14 18.40 30.94
CA GLU A 146 -25.14 18.02 31.92
C GLU A 146 -23.91 17.40 31.26
N ASP A 147 -24.11 16.51 30.29
CA ASP A 147 -23.03 15.83 29.55
C ASP A 147 -22.26 16.80 28.67
N LEU A 148 -22.93 17.80 28.07
CA LEU A 148 -22.28 18.87 27.31
C LEU A 148 -21.38 19.75 28.21
N TYR A 149 -21.76 19.97 29.48
CA TYR A 149 -21.01 20.84 30.41
C TYR A 149 -19.91 20.10 31.19
N MET A 150 -20.12 18.83 31.50
CA MET A 150 -19.21 18.03 32.33
C MET A 150 -18.31 17.12 31.48
N GLY A 151 -18.68 16.86 30.23
CA GLY A 151 -18.13 15.79 29.41
C GLY A 151 -18.80 14.45 29.75
N GLY A 152 -18.98 13.60 28.74
CA GLY A 152 -19.68 12.33 28.88
C GLY A 152 -19.36 11.36 27.73
N SER A 153 -19.91 10.15 27.79
CA SER A 153 -19.83 9.20 26.68
C SER A 153 -21.22 8.66 26.38
N LEU A 154 -21.61 8.71 25.10
CA LEU A 154 -22.91 8.24 24.63
C LEU A 154 -22.72 6.95 23.82
N LYS A 155 -23.44 5.89 24.19
CA LYS A 155 -23.44 4.63 23.43
C LYS A 155 -24.54 4.65 22.39
N VAL A 156 -24.14 4.58 21.13
CA VAL A 156 -25.01 4.67 19.97
C VAL A 156 -25.06 3.31 19.28
N TRP A 157 -26.25 2.80 19.01
CA TRP A 157 -26.42 1.57 18.25
C TRP A 157 -26.36 1.87 16.75
N ARG A 158 -25.41 1.27 16.04
CA ARG A 158 -25.27 1.39 14.58
C ARG A 158 -25.52 0.06 13.91
N GLU A 159 -26.37 0.07 12.89
CA GLU A 159 -26.59 -1.08 11.99
C GLU A 159 -25.82 -0.90 10.68
N LYS A 160 -25.20 -1.98 10.21
CA LYS A 160 -24.55 -2.08 8.90
C LYS A 160 -25.03 -3.33 8.18
N ASN A 161 -25.28 -3.21 6.88
CA ASN A 161 -25.53 -4.37 6.02
C ASN A 161 -24.19 -5.04 5.69
N VAL A 162 -24.05 -6.31 6.06
CA VAL A 162 -22.88 -7.13 5.76
C VAL A 162 -23.26 -8.33 4.89
N LEU A 163 -22.37 -8.69 3.97
CA LEU A 163 -22.50 -9.89 3.15
C LEU A 163 -21.96 -11.08 3.94
N LYS A 164 -22.82 -12.02 4.32
CA LYS A 164 -22.41 -13.27 4.97
C LYS A 164 -22.51 -14.45 4.00
N PRO A 165 -21.62 -15.45 4.10
CA PRO A 165 -21.69 -16.65 3.29
C PRO A 165 -22.98 -17.41 3.61
N ALA A 166 -23.70 -17.82 2.57
CA ALA A 166 -24.92 -18.60 2.67
C ALA A 166 -24.69 -20.01 2.10
N PRO A 167 -25.39 -21.04 2.59
CA PRO A 167 -25.27 -22.38 2.04
C PRO A 167 -25.67 -22.40 0.56
N GLY A 168 -24.97 -23.25 -0.20
CA GLY A 168 -25.17 -23.42 -1.64
C GLY A 168 -24.20 -22.64 -2.51
N LYS A 169 -24.25 -22.92 -3.81
CA LYS A 169 -23.47 -22.22 -4.84
C LYS A 169 -24.42 -21.54 -5.82
N ARG A 170 -24.11 -20.32 -6.21
CA ARG A 170 -24.86 -19.57 -7.23
C ARG A 170 -24.17 -19.67 -8.58
N ARG A 171 -24.94 -19.70 -9.67
CA ARG A 171 -24.38 -19.62 -11.02
C ARG A 171 -23.94 -18.17 -11.27
N CYS A 172 -22.70 -17.99 -11.68
CA CYS A 172 -22.08 -16.71 -11.99
C CYS A 172 -21.25 -16.82 -13.27
N ASN A 173 -20.86 -15.69 -13.83
CA ASN A 173 -19.97 -15.63 -15.00
C ASN A 173 -20.42 -16.56 -16.16
N CYS A 174 -21.72 -16.53 -16.46
CA CYS A 174 -22.29 -17.37 -17.51
C CYS A 174 -21.87 -16.88 -18.89
N ARG A 175 -21.27 -17.76 -19.69
CA ARG A 175 -20.87 -17.49 -21.07
C ARG A 175 -21.49 -18.50 -22.03
N ASN A 176 -21.71 -18.07 -23.26
CA ASN A 176 -22.22 -18.93 -24.32
C ASN A 176 -21.03 -19.57 -25.05
N GLU A 177 -20.90 -20.89 -24.97
CA GLU A 177 -19.88 -21.64 -25.69
C GLU A 177 -20.52 -22.39 -26.86
N VAL A 178 -19.90 -22.31 -28.03
CA VAL A 178 -20.33 -23.04 -29.23
C VAL A 178 -19.52 -24.33 -29.30
N TYR A 179 -20.20 -25.47 -29.30
CA TYR A 179 -19.56 -26.78 -29.53
C TYR A 179 -20.20 -27.49 -30.71
N HIS A 180 -19.40 -28.28 -31.42
CA HIS A 180 -19.87 -29.04 -32.57
C HIS A 180 -20.25 -30.44 -32.09
N LYS A 181 -21.52 -30.82 -32.25
CA LYS A 181 -21.99 -32.18 -31.95
C LYS A 181 -22.19 -32.94 -33.26
N GLN A 182 -21.54 -34.10 -33.38
CA GLN A 182 -21.77 -34.99 -34.50
C GLN A 182 -23.11 -35.73 -34.29
N ILE A 183 -24.11 -35.43 -35.12
CA ILE A 183 -25.45 -36.06 -35.04
C ILE A 183 -25.52 -37.30 -35.94
N GLY A 184 -24.56 -37.47 -36.86
CA GLY A 184 -24.43 -38.66 -37.69
C GLY A 184 -23.11 -38.68 -38.47
N PRO A 185 -22.82 -39.75 -39.23
CA PRO A 185 -21.64 -39.84 -40.07
C PRO A 185 -21.56 -38.65 -41.03
N GLY A 186 -20.55 -37.78 -40.89
CA GLY A 186 -20.37 -36.59 -41.72
C GLY A 186 -21.28 -35.38 -41.43
N MET A 187 -22.16 -35.44 -40.43
CA MET A 187 -23.07 -34.33 -40.07
C MET A 187 -22.73 -33.75 -38.71
N PHE A 188 -22.12 -32.56 -38.69
CA PHE A 188 -21.83 -31.78 -37.49
C PHE A 188 -22.83 -30.64 -37.35
N GLN A 189 -23.46 -30.52 -36.18
CA GLN A 189 -24.33 -29.40 -35.83
C GLN A 189 -23.62 -28.52 -34.80
N GLN A 190 -23.57 -27.22 -35.06
CA GLN A 190 -23.13 -26.23 -34.07
C GLN A 190 -24.25 -26.03 -33.05
N MET A 191 -23.99 -26.38 -31.79
CA MET A 191 -24.91 -26.14 -30.68
C MET A 191 -24.27 -25.10 -29.75
N THR A 192 -25.08 -24.20 -29.23
CA THR A 192 -24.65 -23.22 -28.23
C THR A 192 -25.13 -23.67 -26.85
N GLU A 193 -24.23 -23.76 -25.89
CA GLU A 193 -24.54 -24.09 -24.50
C GLU A 193 -24.04 -22.99 -23.57
N GLN A 194 -24.88 -22.63 -22.60
CA GLN A 194 -24.55 -21.64 -21.60
C GLN A 194 -23.78 -22.31 -20.46
N VAL A 195 -22.46 -22.15 -20.47
CA VAL A 195 -21.57 -22.65 -19.43
C VAL A 195 -21.44 -21.57 -18.36
N CYS A 196 -21.80 -21.90 -17.12
CA CYS A 196 -21.71 -20.99 -15.97
C CYS A 196 -20.76 -21.53 -14.91
N GLU A 197 -20.01 -20.64 -14.28
CA GLU A 197 -19.19 -20.94 -13.11
C GLU A 197 -20.05 -21.02 -11.84
N GLN A 198 -19.55 -21.73 -10.81
CA GLN A 198 -20.22 -21.86 -9.51
C GLN A 198 -19.54 -20.96 -8.47
N CYS A 199 -20.15 -19.82 -8.16
CA CYS A 199 -19.67 -18.90 -7.13
C CYS A 199 -20.25 -19.21 -5.73
N PRO A 200 -19.56 -18.79 -4.65
CA PRO A 200 -20.14 -18.75 -3.32
C PRO A 200 -21.44 -17.94 -3.29
N ASN A 201 -22.43 -18.46 -2.57
CA ASN A 201 -23.67 -17.75 -2.31
C ASN A 201 -23.49 -16.81 -1.12
N VAL A 202 -24.04 -15.61 -1.20
CA VAL A 202 -23.97 -14.61 -0.12
C VAL A 202 -25.36 -14.08 0.18
N LYS A 203 -25.62 -13.77 1.45
CA LYS A 203 -26.87 -13.18 1.91
C LYS A 203 -26.54 -11.89 2.67
N TYR A 204 -27.36 -10.86 2.45
CA TYR A 204 -27.30 -9.65 3.25
C TYR A 204 -27.90 -9.92 4.63
N GLU A 205 -27.11 -9.67 5.67
CA GLU A 205 -27.58 -9.64 7.05
C GLU A 205 -27.31 -8.25 7.64
N ARG A 206 -28.21 -7.77 8.48
CA ARG A 206 -28.00 -6.54 9.27
C ARG A 206 -27.24 -6.92 10.51
N ASP A 207 -26.04 -6.37 10.63
CA ASP A 207 -25.19 -6.53 11.80
C ASP A 207 -25.11 -5.20 12.55
N GLY A 208 -25.25 -5.25 13.86
CA GLY A 208 -25.37 -4.07 14.71
C GLY A 208 -24.31 -4.06 15.79
N TYR A 209 -23.67 -2.92 16.00
CA TYR A 209 -22.69 -2.74 17.07
C TYR A 209 -22.86 -1.40 17.78
N PHE A 210 -22.40 -1.34 19.02
CA PHE A 210 -22.39 -0.10 19.79
C PHE A 210 -21.12 0.69 19.46
N ILE A 211 -21.30 1.96 19.09
CA ILE A 211 -20.24 2.96 19.01
C ILE A 211 -20.32 3.79 20.28
N THR A 212 -19.18 4.09 20.89
CA THR A 212 -19.13 4.99 22.06
C THR A 212 -18.60 6.33 21.57
N VAL A 213 -19.46 7.34 21.57
CA VAL A 213 -19.13 8.70 21.16
C VAL A 213 -18.82 9.52 22.41
N ASP A 214 -17.61 10.05 22.49
CA ASP A 214 -17.18 10.89 23.61
C ASP A 214 -17.59 12.35 23.36
N ILE A 215 -18.34 12.91 24.31
CA ILE A 215 -18.79 14.31 24.30
C ILE A 215 -17.75 15.14 25.05
N GLU A 216 -17.06 16.02 24.33
CA GLU A 216 -16.12 16.94 24.94
C GLU A 216 -16.84 18.03 25.73
N LYS A 217 -16.21 18.45 26.83
CA LYS A 217 -16.72 19.54 27.65
C LYS A 217 -16.80 20.85 26.85
N GLY A 218 -17.99 21.43 26.79
CA GLY A 218 -18.26 22.69 26.11
C GLY A 218 -18.63 22.51 24.62
N MET A 219 -18.98 21.29 24.19
CA MET A 219 -19.54 21.05 22.86
C MET A 219 -20.80 21.91 22.65
N GLN A 220 -20.93 22.49 21.45
CA GLN A 220 -22.07 23.32 21.09
C GLN A 220 -23.15 22.50 20.39
N ASP A 221 -24.40 22.94 20.50
CA ASP A 221 -25.52 22.36 19.75
C ASP A 221 -25.26 22.47 18.24
N GLY A 222 -25.51 21.38 17.50
CA GLY A 222 -25.21 21.28 16.06
C GLY A 222 -23.73 21.11 15.69
N GLN A 223 -22.82 20.93 16.65
CA GLN A 223 -21.42 20.63 16.36
C GLN A 223 -21.29 19.21 15.78
N THR A 224 -20.69 19.11 14.59
CA THR A 224 -20.43 17.81 13.95
C THR A 224 -19.14 17.19 14.49
N TYR A 225 -19.24 15.92 14.89
CA TYR A 225 -18.09 15.09 15.24
C TYR A 225 -17.81 14.13 14.09
N LEU A 226 -16.61 14.21 13.51
CA LEU A 226 -16.18 13.31 12.46
C LEU A 226 -15.40 12.16 13.09
N GLU A 227 -16.07 11.04 13.32
CA GLU A 227 -15.40 9.81 13.69
C GLU A 227 -14.93 9.13 12.40
N ALA A 228 -13.68 9.39 12.02
CA ALA A 228 -12.99 8.51 11.09
C ALA A 228 -12.82 7.18 11.82
N LEU A 229 -13.72 6.23 11.56
CA LEU A 229 -13.44 4.84 11.91
C LEU A 229 -12.18 4.46 11.15
N ASP A 230 -11.04 4.56 11.83
CA ASP A 230 -9.75 4.15 11.35
C ASP A 230 -9.88 2.68 10.95
N LEU A 231 -10.02 2.45 9.65
CA LEU A 231 -10.11 1.14 9.00
C LEU A 231 -8.82 0.31 9.16
N TRP A 232 -7.99 0.60 10.16
CA TRP A 232 -6.64 0.06 10.32
C TRP A 232 -6.55 -0.88 11.52
N GLU A 233 -7.56 -0.92 12.42
CA GLU A 233 -7.53 -1.75 13.63
C GLU A 233 -8.43 -3.00 13.56
N ALA A 234 -8.97 -3.35 12.39
CA ALA A 234 -9.92 -4.46 12.22
C ALA A 234 -9.56 -5.46 11.11
N VAL A 235 -8.27 -5.61 10.76
CA VAL A 235 -7.82 -6.57 9.71
C VAL A 235 -6.66 -7.47 10.16
N GLU A 236 -6.45 -7.66 11.47
CA GLU A 236 -5.35 -8.52 11.97
C GLU A 236 -5.80 -9.73 12.81
N GLU A 237 -7.09 -10.04 12.85
CA GLU A 237 -7.59 -11.32 13.38
C GLU A 237 -8.64 -11.89 12.40
N ASP A 238 -8.44 -13.13 11.98
CA ASP A 238 -9.37 -13.98 11.20
C ASP A 238 -9.40 -13.89 9.66
N TYR A 239 -8.26 -13.68 9.00
CA TYR A 239 -8.07 -14.15 7.62
C TYR A 239 -6.87 -15.09 7.51
N GLU A 240 -7.03 -16.33 7.99
CA GLU A 240 -6.27 -17.45 7.44
C GLU A 240 -6.64 -17.57 5.95
N VAL A 241 -5.78 -17.06 5.08
CA VAL A 241 -5.86 -17.27 3.65
C VAL A 241 -5.70 -18.77 3.39
N PRO A 242 -6.72 -19.49 2.90
CA PRO A 242 -6.53 -20.90 2.57
C PRO A 242 -5.52 -21.00 1.42
N PRO A 243 -4.60 -21.98 1.44
CA PRO A 243 -3.60 -22.12 0.40
C PRO A 243 -4.28 -22.32 -0.95
N LEU A 244 -3.80 -21.57 -1.96
CA LEU A 244 -4.23 -21.70 -3.35
C LEU A 244 -4.09 -23.15 -3.81
N PRO A 245 -5.05 -23.69 -4.59
CA PRO A 245 -4.92 -25.03 -5.13
C PRO A 245 -3.71 -25.09 -6.08
N SER A 246 -2.79 -26.01 -5.79
CA SER A 246 -1.66 -26.33 -6.67
C SER A 246 -2.18 -26.77 -8.04
N ASN A 247 -1.74 -26.06 -9.08
CA ASN A 247 -2.04 -26.31 -10.48
C ASN A 247 -1.64 -27.76 -10.88
N PRO A 248 -2.56 -28.64 -11.31
CA PRO A 248 -2.23 -29.99 -11.70
C PRO A 248 -1.85 -30.03 -13.18
N HIS A 249 -0.67 -29.50 -13.54
CA HIS A 249 -0.07 -29.70 -14.86
C HIS A 249 1.35 -30.22 -14.72
N SER A 250 1.44 -31.49 -14.33
CA SER A 250 2.59 -32.36 -14.63
C SER A 250 2.10 -33.81 -14.67
N GLY A 251 1.49 -34.18 -15.79
CA GLY A 251 1.31 -35.58 -16.13
C GLY A 251 2.68 -36.22 -16.39
N PRO A 252 2.97 -37.43 -15.89
CA PRO A 252 4.20 -38.13 -16.21
C PRO A 252 4.17 -38.66 -17.64
N ASN A 253 5.29 -38.51 -18.34
CA ASN A 253 5.59 -39.22 -19.58
C ASN A 253 5.44 -40.73 -19.32
N GLN A 254 4.54 -41.39 -20.05
CA GLN A 254 4.58 -42.83 -20.23
C GLN A 254 5.15 -43.13 -21.62
N GLU A 255 6.39 -43.61 -21.60
CA GLU A 255 6.95 -44.48 -22.63
C GLU A 255 6.17 -45.82 -22.66
N SER A 256 5.87 -46.28 -23.86
CA SER A 256 5.57 -47.67 -24.23
C SER A 256 5.94 -47.74 -25.72
N GLU A 257 7.07 -48.30 -26.14
CA GLU A 257 7.40 -49.73 -26.18
C GLU A 257 6.26 -50.60 -26.74
N GLU A 258 6.56 -51.13 -27.93
CA GLU A 258 5.88 -52.12 -28.80
C GLU A 258 4.54 -51.77 -29.50
#